data_AF-A0A270P6N3-F1
#
_entry.id   AF-A0A270P6N3-F1
#
_cell.length_a   1.000
_cell.length_b   1.000
_cell.length_c   1.000
_cell.angle_alpha   90.00
_cell.angle_beta   90.00
_cell.angle_gamma   90.00
#
_symmetry.space_group_name_H-M   'P 1'
#
loop_
_entity.id
_entity.type
_entity.pdbx_description
1 polymer ?
#
loop_
_entity_poly.entity_id
_entity_poly.type
_entity_poly.pdbx_seq_one_letter_code
_entity_poly.pdbx_strand_id
1 'polypeptide(L)'
;RSIKPEVLLLIGICTHLGCSPTFRPEVAPADLGKDWVGGYFCPCHGSHYDLAGRVYKSQPAPLNLPVPPHSYETNDIIVIGVDTEKA
;
A
#
# COMPACT_ATOMS: atom_id res chain seq x y z
N ARG A 1 0.33 -10.91 -0.75
CA ARG A 1 1.60 -10.24 -0.33
C ARG A 1 1.64 -9.96 1.16
N SER A 2 0.54 -10.14 1.89
CA SER A 2 0.55 -10.25 3.35
C SER A 2 1.00 -11.65 3.79
N ILE A 3 1.48 -11.75 5.04
CA ILE A 3 1.74 -13.03 5.71
C ILE A 3 0.42 -13.65 6.20
N LYS A 4 -0.45 -12.85 6.84
CA LYS A 4 -1.82 -13.23 7.21
C LYS A 4 -2.83 -12.55 6.27
N PRO A 5 -3.79 -13.26 5.66
CA PRO A 5 -4.71 -12.68 4.67
C PRO A 5 -5.50 -11.45 5.14
N GLU A 6 -5.84 -11.38 6.41
CA GLU A 6 -6.68 -10.36 7.05
C GLU A 6 -5.92 -9.08 7.46
N VAL A 7 -4.60 -9.10 7.47
CA VAL A 7 -3.75 -7.95 7.82
C VAL A 7 -2.86 -7.56 6.65
N LEU A 8 -2.91 -6.29 6.27
CA LEU A 8 -2.00 -5.71 5.29
C LEU A 8 -1.04 -4.74 5.97
N LEU A 9 0.26 -5.00 5.82
CA LEU A 9 1.33 -4.13 6.29
C LEU A 9 2.13 -3.59 5.11
N LEU A 10 2.25 -2.26 5.01
CA LEU A 10 2.93 -1.57 3.91
C LEU A 10 3.71 -0.37 4.44
N ILE A 11 4.79 0.00 3.75
CA ILE A 11 5.44 1.29 3.92
C ILE A 11 4.60 2.35 3.18
N GLY A 12 4.05 3.30 3.94
CA GLY A 12 3.20 4.39 3.44
C GLY A 12 3.95 5.53 2.73
N ILE A 13 4.94 5.18 1.91
CA ILE A 13 5.79 6.09 1.14
C ILE A 13 5.58 5.79 -0.34
N CYS A 14 5.05 6.75 -1.09
CA CYS A 14 4.85 6.66 -2.51
C CYS A 14 6.19 6.42 -3.20
N THR A 15 6.23 5.38 -4.03
CA THR A 15 7.43 4.95 -4.76
C THR A 15 7.82 5.87 -5.91
N HIS A 16 7.00 6.90 -6.22
CA HIS A 16 7.38 7.95 -7.16
C HIS A 16 8.46 8.86 -6.55
N LEU A 17 8.06 9.76 -5.65
CA LEU A 17 8.93 10.79 -5.04
C LEU A 17 8.68 10.97 -3.53
N GLY A 18 8.19 9.93 -2.85
CA GLY A 18 8.25 9.85 -1.39
C GLY A 18 7.09 10.46 -0.60
N CYS A 19 6.09 11.07 -1.24
CA CYS A 19 4.88 11.54 -0.53
C CYS A 19 4.12 10.39 0.16
N SER A 20 3.32 10.68 1.19
CA SER A 20 2.44 9.66 1.79
C SER A 20 1.14 9.52 0.98
N PRO A 21 0.81 8.34 0.44
CA PRO A 21 -0.49 8.09 -0.20
C PRO A 21 -1.64 8.17 0.80
N THR A 22 -2.73 8.82 0.42
CA THR A 22 -3.95 8.92 1.23
C THR A 22 -4.80 7.67 1.05
N PHE A 23 -5.31 7.11 2.14
CA PHE A 23 -6.30 6.03 2.08
C PHE A 23 -7.62 6.57 1.52
N ARG A 24 -8.11 5.95 0.44
CA ARG A 24 -9.30 6.35 -0.32
C ARG A 24 -10.19 5.12 -0.57
N PRO A 25 -10.92 4.64 0.45
CA PRO A 25 -11.73 3.43 0.35
C PRO A 25 -13.05 3.65 -0.41
N GLU A 26 -13.40 4.89 -0.70
CA GLU A 26 -14.68 5.21 -1.34
C GLU A 26 -14.78 4.56 -2.71
N VAL A 27 -15.95 4.07 -3.09
CA VAL A 27 -16.21 3.58 -4.45
C VAL A 27 -16.71 4.74 -5.30
N ALA A 28 -16.08 4.93 -6.46
CA ALA A 28 -16.44 5.95 -7.45
C ALA A 28 -16.66 7.37 -6.89
N PRO A 29 -15.74 7.93 -6.06
CA PRO A 29 -15.88 9.31 -5.61
C PRO A 29 -15.69 10.28 -6.79
N ALA A 30 -16.30 11.46 -6.69
CA ALA A 30 -16.35 12.42 -7.79
C ALA A 30 -14.98 12.82 -8.34
N ASP A 31 -13.94 12.83 -7.49
CA ASP A 31 -12.58 13.26 -7.82
C ASP A 31 -11.68 12.15 -8.39
N LEU A 32 -12.00 10.85 -8.18
CA LEU A 32 -11.22 9.72 -8.69
C LEU A 32 -11.91 8.96 -9.83
N GLY A 33 -13.13 9.36 -10.17
CA GLY A 33 -13.87 8.83 -11.31
C GLY A 33 -14.58 7.51 -11.03
N LYS A 34 -15.44 7.12 -11.98
CA LYS A 34 -16.37 5.99 -11.85
C LYS A 34 -15.71 4.61 -11.72
N ASP A 35 -14.48 4.47 -12.20
CA ASP A 35 -13.78 3.19 -12.26
C ASP A 35 -12.93 2.94 -11.00
N TRP A 36 -12.90 3.89 -10.06
CA TRP A 36 -12.23 3.74 -8.78
C TRP A 36 -13.02 2.83 -7.84
N VAL A 37 -12.38 1.78 -7.35
CA VAL A 37 -13.00 0.76 -6.49
C VAL A 37 -12.43 0.74 -5.06
N GLY A 38 -11.67 1.77 -4.70
CA GLY A 38 -10.99 1.87 -3.41
C GLY A 38 -9.49 1.54 -3.48
N GLY A 39 -8.72 2.14 -2.56
CA GLY A 39 -7.28 1.96 -2.50
C GLY A 39 -6.56 3.11 -1.84
N TYR A 40 -5.41 3.49 -2.40
CA TYR A 40 -4.63 4.64 -1.96
C TYR A 40 -4.33 5.58 -3.12
N PHE A 41 -4.48 6.87 -2.89
CA PHE A 41 -4.22 7.91 -3.87
C PHE A 41 -3.08 8.81 -3.41
N CYS A 42 -2.06 9.01 -4.23
CA CYS A 42 -0.98 9.96 -3.96
C CYS A 42 -1.23 11.27 -4.73
N PRO A 43 -1.66 12.35 -4.04
CA PRO A 43 -2.08 13.59 -4.71
C PRO A 43 -0.93 14.38 -5.33
N CYS A 44 0.32 14.09 -4.95
CA CYS A 44 1.48 14.83 -5.45
C CYS A 44 1.62 14.77 -6.99
N HIS A 45 1.38 13.58 -7.56
CA HIS A 45 1.47 13.36 -9.01
C HIS A 45 0.37 12.42 -9.54
N GLY A 46 -0.66 12.18 -8.73
CA GLY A 46 -1.84 11.40 -9.14
C GLY A 46 -1.61 9.89 -9.27
N SER A 47 -0.67 9.30 -8.53
CA SER A 47 -0.46 7.84 -8.58
C SER A 47 -1.53 7.10 -7.79
N HIS A 48 -2.11 6.09 -8.43
CA HIS A 48 -3.15 5.21 -7.88
C HIS A 48 -2.57 3.86 -7.44
N TYR A 49 -2.97 3.41 -6.26
CA TYR A 49 -2.70 2.07 -5.74
C TYR A 49 -4.01 1.40 -5.35
N ASP A 50 -4.16 0.08 -5.56
CA ASP A 50 -5.29 -0.65 -4.96
C ASP A 50 -5.13 -0.81 -3.43
N LEU A 51 -6.16 -1.38 -2.81
CA LEU A 51 -6.18 -1.76 -1.40
C LEU A 51 -5.04 -2.68 -0.98
N ALA A 52 -4.41 -3.43 -1.90
CA ALA A 52 -3.23 -4.26 -1.60
C ALA A 52 -1.90 -3.51 -1.78
N GLY A 53 -1.94 -2.19 -2.01
CA GLY A 53 -0.77 -1.34 -2.24
C GLY A 53 -0.09 -1.56 -3.59
N ARG A 54 -0.77 -2.18 -4.56
CA ARG A 54 -0.22 -2.37 -5.90
C ARG A 54 -0.52 -1.15 -6.76
N VAL A 55 0.51 -0.63 -7.42
CA VAL A 55 0.36 0.52 -8.31
C VAL A 55 -0.39 0.10 -9.57
N TYR A 56 -1.27 0.98 -10.07
CA TYR A 56 -1.97 0.73 -11.32
C TYR A 56 -1.00 0.84 -12.50
N LYS A 57 -1.40 0.27 -13.64
CA LYS A 57 -0.62 0.46 -14.87
C LYS A 57 -0.62 1.94 -15.28
N SER A 58 0.47 2.36 -15.92
CA SER A 58 0.61 3.72 -16.48
C SER A 58 0.48 4.83 -15.43
N GLN A 59 1.02 4.62 -14.24
CA GLN A 59 1.12 5.63 -13.18
C GLN A 59 2.56 6.18 -13.07
N PRO A 60 2.76 7.41 -12.54
CA PRO A 60 4.10 7.95 -12.29
C PRO A 60 4.93 7.13 -11.29
N ALA A 61 4.28 6.55 -10.28
CA ALA A 61 4.92 5.63 -9.36
C ALA A 61 5.40 4.36 -10.10
N PRO A 62 6.70 4.03 -10.05
CA PRO A 62 7.27 2.91 -10.80
C PRO A 62 7.03 1.54 -10.14
N LEU A 63 6.72 1.51 -8.84
CA LEU A 63 6.68 0.28 -8.05
C LEU A 63 5.46 0.24 -7.12
N ASN A 64 5.09 -0.96 -6.69
CA ASN A 64 4.10 -1.16 -5.63
C ASN A 64 4.62 -0.64 -4.28
N LEU A 65 3.72 -0.31 -3.35
CA LEU A 65 4.12 0.01 -1.97
C LEU A 65 4.89 -1.18 -1.36
N PRO A 66 6.06 -0.94 -0.75
CA PRO A 66 6.85 -2.01 -0.16
C PRO A 66 6.15 -2.65 1.04
N VAL A 67 6.31 -3.96 1.19
CA VAL A 67 6.00 -4.67 2.44
C VAL A 67 7.28 -4.65 3.27
N PRO A 68 7.30 -4.08 4.49
CA PRO A 68 8.49 -4.13 5.32
C PRO A 68 8.77 -5.54 5.83
N PRO A 69 10.03 -5.89 6.16
CA PRO A 69 10.33 -7.10 6.91
C PRO A 69 9.56 -7.10 8.24
N HIS A 70 8.85 -8.18 8.55
CA HIS A 70 8.07 -8.30 9.77
C HIS A 70 7.78 -9.75 10.13
N SER A 71 7.49 -9.99 11.40
CA SER A 71 7.02 -11.27 11.92
C SER A 71 5.87 -11.07 12.92
N TYR A 72 5.13 -12.13 13.20
CA TYR A 72 4.09 -12.16 14.22
C TYR A 72 4.68 -12.84 15.46
N GLU A 73 4.84 -12.09 16.56
CA GLU A 73 5.28 -12.66 17.84
C GLU A 73 4.13 -13.43 18.51
N THR A 74 2.91 -12.89 18.38
CA THR A 74 1.66 -13.54 18.78
C THR A 74 0.60 -13.28 17.70
N ASN A 75 -0.66 -13.68 17.95
CA ASN A 75 -1.73 -13.39 17.00
C ASN A 75 -2.02 -11.89 16.83
N ASP A 76 -1.78 -11.11 17.87
CA ASP A 76 -2.17 -9.69 17.96
C ASP A 76 -0.96 -8.73 17.96
N ILE A 77 0.27 -9.27 17.99
CA ILE A 77 1.51 -8.48 18.04
C ILE A 77 2.35 -8.74 16.78
N ILE A 78 2.63 -7.68 16.04
CA ILE A 78 3.51 -7.66 14.87
C ILE A 78 4.79 -6.90 15.22
N VAL A 79 5.94 -7.52 14.95
CA VAL A 79 7.25 -6.88 15.10
C VAL A 79 7.79 -6.52 13.71
N ILE A 80 8.09 -5.24 13.49
CA ILE A 80 8.57 -4.70 12.22
C ILE A 80 10.09 -4.54 12.27
N GLY A 81 10.78 -4.93 11.19
CA GLY A 81 12.24 -4.84 11.06
C GLY A 81 13.00 -6.15 11.28
N VAL A 82 12.29 -7.26 11.55
CA VAL A 82 12.87 -8.61 11.63
C VAL A 82 12.84 -9.24 10.25
N ASP A 83 14.00 -9.57 9.71
CA ASP A 83 14.15 -10.26 8.44
C ASP A 83 14.06 -11.77 8.66
N THR A 84 12.93 -12.37 8.31
CA THR A 84 12.72 -13.82 8.43
C THR A 84 13.54 -14.63 7.42
N GLU A 85 14.11 -14.00 6.37
CA GLU A 85 14.98 -14.70 5.40
C GLU A 85 16.42 -14.88 5.89
N LYS A 86 16.80 -14.27 7.02
CA LYS A 86 18.15 -14.36 7.60
C LYS A 86 18.23 -15.07 8.96
N ALA A 87 17.16 -15.73 9.38
CA ALA A 87 17.11 -16.54 10.60
C ALA A 87 17.40 -18.01 10.30
#